data_AF-A0A7F8PWH0-F1
#
_entry.id   AF-A0A7F8PWH0-F1
#
_cell.length_a   1.000
_cell.length_b   1.000
_cell.length_c   1.000
_cell.angle_alpha   90.00
_cell.angle_beta   90.00
_cell.angle_gamma   90.00
#
_symmetry.space_group_name_H-M   'P 1'
#
loop_
_entity.id
_entity.type
_entity.pdbx_description
1 polymer ?
#
loop_
_entity_poly.entity_id
_entity_poly.type
_entity_poly.pdbx_seq_one_letter_code
_entity_poly.pdbx_strand_id
1 'polypeptide(L)'
;MDTLLSLNTLGPERFERPFAVVKMRKKWKMGGMKCIFSLLLFFLFLEGSKTEQVKHSETYCVFQDKKYRVGERWHPYLEPYGLVYCVNCICSENGNVLCSRVRCPSLHCLSPVHIPHLCCPRCPGHFL
;
A
#
# COMPACT_ATOMS: atom_id res chain seq x y z
N MET A 1 9.79 7.07 97.55
CA MET A 1 11.21 7.20 97.86
C MET A 1 11.94 6.62 96.65
N ASP A 2 12.30 7.33 95.58
CA ASP A 2 12.41 8.76 95.29
C ASP A 2 12.24 8.91 93.76
N THR A 3 11.42 9.80 93.20
CA THR A 3 11.55 11.27 93.00
C THR A 3 12.84 11.72 92.30
N LEU A 4 12.69 12.73 91.41
CA LEU A 4 13.64 13.38 90.46
C LEU A 4 13.55 12.78 89.03
N LEU A 5 12.77 13.28 88.07
CA LEU A 5 12.45 14.65 87.65
C LEU A 5 13.69 15.51 87.32
N SER A 6 14.00 15.61 86.02
CA SER A 6 14.44 16.84 85.37
C SER A 6 13.73 16.85 84.01
N LEU A 7 12.72 17.69 83.78
CA LEU A 7 12.84 19.11 83.41
C LEU A 7 13.86 19.31 82.28
N ASN A 8 13.65 20.07 81.22
CA ASN A 8 12.50 20.82 80.73
C ASN A 8 12.88 21.28 79.32
N THR A 9 11.86 21.59 78.56
CA THR A 9 11.82 22.33 77.30
C THR A 9 12.45 23.73 77.35
N LEU A 10 12.79 24.21 76.13
CA LEU A 10 12.66 25.58 75.58
C LEU A 10 13.98 26.33 75.27
N GLY A 11 14.10 26.82 74.02
CA GLY A 11 15.26 27.48 73.39
C GLY A 11 15.61 28.88 73.94
N PRO A 12 16.44 29.70 73.23
CA PRO A 12 15.90 30.56 72.16
C PRO A 12 16.92 30.96 71.04
N GLU A 13 16.51 31.89 70.18
CA GLU A 13 17.32 32.78 69.32
C GLU A 13 17.84 32.28 67.96
N ARG A 14 16.91 32.42 67.00
CA ARG A 14 17.14 33.00 65.67
C ARG A 14 18.15 34.16 65.71
N PHE A 15 19.27 34.03 64.99
CA PHE A 15 20.02 35.17 64.47
C PHE A 15 20.37 34.94 62.99
N GLU A 16 20.04 35.94 62.19
CA GLU A 16 19.97 35.92 60.73
C GLU A 16 21.33 36.02 60.01
N ARG A 17 21.46 35.22 58.94
CA ARG A 17 22.09 35.52 57.62
C ARG A 17 23.64 35.66 57.59
N PRO A 18 24.32 35.55 56.41
CA PRO A 18 23.79 35.73 55.05
C PRO A 18 24.34 34.77 53.95
N PHE A 19 23.80 34.97 52.74
CA PHE A 19 24.38 34.66 51.43
C PHE A 19 24.07 33.31 50.72
N ALA A 20 23.41 33.53 49.59
CA ALA A 20 23.40 32.76 48.35
C ALA A 20 22.37 31.63 48.22
N VAL A 21 21.10 32.04 48.08
CA VAL A 21 20.16 31.29 47.23
C VAL A 21 20.73 31.30 45.80
N VAL A 22 21.38 30.21 45.39
CA VAL A 22 21.71 29.97 43.99
C VAL A 22 20.39 29.69 43.26
N LYS A 23 19.86 30.74 42.64
CA LYS A 23 18.69 30.67 41.77
C LYS A 23 19.07 29.96 40.47
N MET A 24 19.02 28.62 40.48
CA MET A 24 19.03 27.81 39.26
C MET A 24 17.72 28.02 38.50
N ARG A 25 17.66 29.09 37.70
CA ARG A 25 16.70 29.18 36.59
C ARG A 25 17.09 28.07 35.59
N LYS A 26 16.45 26.91 35.68
CA LYS A 26 16.51 25.91 34.61
C LYS A 26 15.98 26.57 33.34
N LYS A 27 16.89 26.99 32.46
CA LYS A 27 16.58 27.43 31.10
C LYS A 27 16.19 26.17 30.33
N TRP A 28 14.90 25.86 30.32
CA TRP A 28 14.36 24.83 29.45
C TRP A 28 14.59 25.30 28.01
N LYS A 29 15.56 24.67 27.33
CA LYS A 29 15.92 24.98 25.94
C LYS A 29 14.80 24.44 25.06
N MET A 30 13.97 25.36 24.57
CA MET A 30 12.79 25.20 23.69
C MET A 30 13.14 24.61 22.30
N GLY A 31 13.94 23.55 22.25
CA GLY A 31 14.38 22.85 21.04
C GLY A 31 13.89 21.39 21.01
N GLY A 32 13.93 20.67 22.14
CA GLY A 32 13.55 19.25 22.20
C GLY A 32 12.05 19.00 21.99
N MET A 33 11.19 19.91 22.48
CA MET A 33 9.74 19.77 22.35
C MET A 33 9.26 19.94 20.90
N LYS A 34 9.98 20.74 20.11
CA LYS A 34 9.70 20.96 18.68
C LYS A 34 10.05 19.74 17.85
N CYS A 35 11.15 19.06 18.17
CA CYS A 35 11.55 17.80 17.53
C CYS A 35 10.57 16.67 17.87
N ILE A 36 10.11 16.58 19.12
CA ILE A 36 9.12 15.57 19.52
C ILE A 36 7.81 15.80 18.77
N PHE A 37 7.32 17.03 18.68
CA PHE A 37 6.11 17.35 17.92
C PHE A 37 6.28 17.09 16.42
N SER A 38 7.45 17.44 15.86
CA SER A 38 7.80 17.14 14.46
C SER A 38 7.88 15.63 14.19
N LEU A 39 8.41 14.84 15.13
CA LEU A 39 8.46 13.38 15.04
C LEU A 39 7.06 12.78 15.16
N LEU A 40 6.25 13.22 16.12
CA LEU A 40 4.87 12.78 16.29
C LEU A 40 4.03 13.10 15.06
N LEU A 41 4.15 14.30 14.49
CA LEU A 41 3.48 14.66 13.24
C LEU A 41 3.98 13.82 12.06
N PHE A 42 5.27 13.51 12.00
CA PHE A 42 5.84 12.64 10.96
C PHE A 42 5.34 11.20 11.10
N PHE A 43 5.23 10.65 12.31
CA PHE A 43 4.62 9.34 12.57
C PHE A 43 3.13 9.31 12.21
N LEU A 44 2.38 10.37 12.53
CA LEU A 44 0.98 10.52 12.14
C LEU A 44 0.82 10.64 10.60
N PHE A 45 1.74 11.32 9.92
CA PHE A 45 1.77 11.40 8.45
C PHE A 45 2.20 10.08 7.79
N LEU A 46 3.10 9.31 8.41
CA LEU A 46 3.49 7.97 7.96
C LEU A 46 2.31 6.98 8.01
N GLU A 47 1.46 7.08 9.03
CA GLU A 47 0.22 6.29 9.09
C GLU A 47 -0.85 6.75 8.09
N GLY A 48 -0.77 8.01 7.62
CA GLY A 48 -1.72 8.64 6.70
C GLY A 48 -1.43 8.43 5.21
N SER A 49 -0.25 7.93 4.83
CA SER A 49 0.03 7.51 3.45
C SER A 49 -0.26 6.02 3.24
N LYS A 50 -1.45 5.57 3.66
CA LYS A 50 -2.13 4.56 2.83
C LYS A 50 -2.54 5.27 1.56
N THR A 51 -1.57 5.39 0.64
CA THR A 51 -1.90 5.35 -0.78
C THR A 51 -2.95 4.26 -0.91
N GLU A 52 -4.05 4.59 -1.58
CA GLU A 52 -4.99 3.61 -2.08
C GLU A 52 -4.18 2.68 -3.00
N GLN A 53 -3.48 1.75 -2.36
CA GLN A 53 -3.08 0.50 -2.95
C GLN A 53 -4.43 -0.01 -3.40
N VAL A 54 -4.67 0.02 -4.71
CA VAL A 54 -5.43 -1.05 -5.33
C VAL A 54 -4.76 -2.29 -4.76
N LYS A 55 -5.32 -2.78 -3.66
CA LYS A 55 -4.94 -4.02 -3.01
C LYS A 55 -5.47 -5.03 -3.99
N HIS A 56 -4.76 -5.13 -5.11
CA HIS A 56 -4.79 -6.24 -5.99
C HIS A 56 -4.29 -7.33 -5.08
N SER A 57 -5.24 -7.91 -4.34
CA SER A 57 -5.11 -9.24 -3.79
C SER A 57 -4.33 -10.02 -4.83
N GLU A 58 -3.30 -10.75 -4.41
CA GLU A 58 -2.50 -11.58 -5.29
C GLU A 58 -3.34 -12.75 -5.85
N THR A 59 -4.57 -12.46 -6.27
CA THR A 59 -5.45 -13.29 -7.04
C THR A 59 -4.85 -13.37 -8.44
N TYR A 60 -4.44 -14.57 -8.82
CA TYR A 60 -3.99 -14.90 -10.15
C TYR A 60 -4.86 -16.03 -10.69
N CYS A 61 -5.04 -16.04 -12.01
CA CYS A 61 -5.64 -17.17 -12.70
C CYS A 61 -4.53 -18.10 -13.20
N VAL A 62 -4.76 -19.41 -13.14
CA VAL A 62 -3.84 -20.40 -13.71
C VAL A 62 -4.51 -21.05 -14.91
N PHE A 63 -3.84 -21.01 -16.07
CA PHE A 63 -4.30 -21.65 -17.30
C PHE A 63 -3.10 -22.28 -18.03
N GLN A 64 -3.16 -23.59 -18.31
CA GLN A 64 -2.07 -24.34 -18.96
C GLN A 64 -0.70 -24.07 -18.30
N ASP A 65 -0.65 -24.17 -16.98
CA ASP A 65 0.56 -23.94 -16.16
C ASP A 65 1.13 -22.51 -16.22
N LYS A 66 0.43 -21.58 -16.88
CA LYS A 66 0.76 -20.15 -16.90
C LYS A 66 -0.09 -19.39 -15.89
N LYS A 67 0.53 -18.44 -15.20
CA LYS A 67 -0.14 -17.54 -14.26
C LYS A 67 -0.45 -16.21 -14.94
N TYR A 68 -1.68 -15.75 -14.77
CA TYR A 68 -2.20 -14.51 -15.32
C TYR A 68 -2.71 -13.61 -14.19
N ARG A 69 -2.44 -12.32 -14.30
CA ARG A 69 -2.95 -11.31 -13.36
C ARG A 69 -4.42 -11.03 -13.67
N VAL A 70 -5.19 -10.61 -12.67
CA VAL A 70 -6.56 -10.13 -12.89
C VAL A 70 -6.56 -9.00 -13.93
N GLY A 71 -7.52 -9.05 -14.86
CA GLY A 71 -7.62 -8.14 -15.99
C GLY A 71 -6.69 -8.47 -17.16
N GLU A 72 -5.72 -9.37 -16.99
CA GLU A 72 -4.83 -9.81 -18.06
C GLU A 72 -5.61 -10.60 -19.11
N ARG A 73 -5.32 -10.33 -20.40
CA ARG A 73 -5.95 -10.97 -21.54
C ARG A 73 -4.94 -11.72 -22.38
N TRP A 74 -5.30 -12.92 -22.84
CA TRP A 74 -4.42 -13.75 -23.65
C TRP A 74 -5.18 -14.63 -24.64
N HIS A 75 -4.44 -15.11 -25.64
CA HIS A 75 -4.91 -16.10 -26.61
C HIS A 75 -4.37 -17.48 -26.18
N PRO A 76 -5.22 -18.51 -26.04
CA PRO A 76 -4.77 -19.84 -25.62
C PRO A 76 -4.03 -20.56 -26.74
N TYR A 77 -3.12 -21.45 -26.35
CA TYR A 77 -2.46 -22.38 -27.26
C TYR A 77 -3.22 -23.72 -27.22
N LEU A 78 -3.73 -24.16 -28.37
CA LEU A 78 -4.51 -25.39 -28.49
C LEU A 78 -3.86 -26.30 -29.51
N GLU A 79 -3.29 -27.42 -29.08
CA GLU A 79 -2.80 -28.45 -30.01
C GLU A 79 -3.97 -29.14 -30.71
N PRO A 80 -3.87 -29.43 -32.03
CA PRO A 80 -2.75 -29.22 -32.94
C PRO A 80 -2.70 -27.85 -33.63
N TYR A 81 -3.66 -26.95 -33.35
CA TYR A 81 -3.86 -25.68 -34.05
C TYR A 81 -2.86 -24.58 -33.68
N GLY A 82 -2.17 -24.71 -32.55
CA GLY A 82 -1.23 -23.71 -32.03
C GLY A 82 -1.95 -22.52 -31.36
N LEU A 83 -1.42 -21.31 -31.55
CA LEU A 83 -1.96 -20.10 -30.91
C LEU A 83 -3.25 -19.64 -31.61
N VAL A 84 -4.39 -19.68 -30.89
CA VAL A 84 -5.71 -19.40 -31.48
C VAL A 84 -6.16 -17.96 -31.20
N TYR A 85 -5.95 -17.08 -32.18
CA TYR A 85 -6.28 -15.64 -32.09
C TYR A 85 -7.79 -15.33 -31.99
N CYS A 86 -8.65 -16.28 -32.35
CA CYS A 86 -10.11 -16.13 -32.26
C CYS A 86 -10.69 -16.44 -30.88
N VAL A 87 -9.87 -16.86 -29.92
CA VAL A 87 -10.29 -17.04 -28.54
C VAL A 87 -9.54 -16.04 -27.69
N ASN A 88 -10.29 -15.21 -26.97
CA ASN A 88 -9.72 -14.26 -26.02
C ASN A 88 -10.14 -14.67 -24.61
N CYS A 89 -9.15 -14.97 -23.77
CA CYS A 89 -9.32 -15.30 -22.37
C CYS A 89 -8.93 -14.10 -21.50
N ILE A 90 -9.67 -13.88 -20.41
CA ILE A 90 -9.40 -12.85 -19.42
C ILE A 90 -9.45 -13.45 -18.02
N CYS A 91 -8.53 -13.02 -17.15
CA CYS A 91 -8.60 -13.35 -15.73
C CYS A 91 -9.58 -12.40 -15.03
N SER A 92 -10.70 -12.94 -14.56
CA SER A 92 -11.68 -12.21 -13.77
C SER A 92 -11.12 -11.86 -12.39
N GLU A 93 -11.64 -10.79 -11.79
CA GLU A 93 -11.31 -10.37 -10.41
C GLU A 93 -11.57 -11.47 -9.37
N ASN A 94 -12.47 -12.38 -9.70
CA ASN A 94 -12.85 -13.53 -8.88
C ASN A 94 -11.82 -14.69 -8.94
N GLY A 95 -10.73 -14.55 -9.71
CA GLY A 95 -9.76 -15.62 -9.95
C GLY A 95 -10.20 -16.66 -11.00
N ASN A 96 -11.29 -16.38 -11.73
CA ASN A 96 -11.82 -17.26 -12.76
C ASN A 96 -11.30 -16.86 -14.15
N VAL A 97 -10.94 -17.85 -14.97
CA VAL A 97 -10.61 -17.63 -16.39
C VAL A 97 -11.90 -17.57 -17.20
N LEU A 98 -12.13 -16.45 -17.88
CA LEU A 98 -13.27 -16.26 -18.77
C LEU A 98 -12.78 -16.22 -20.22
N CYS A 99 -13.13 -17.22 -21.02
CA CYS A 99 -12.76 -17.27 -22.44
C CYS A 99 -13.98 -17.01 -23.33
N SER A 100 -13.80 -16.16 -24.33
CA SER A 100 -14.84 -15.80 -25.30
C SER A 100 -14.32 -15.99 -26.72
N ARG A 101 -15.20 -16.43 -27.63
CA ARG A 101 -14.88 -16.50 -29.05
C ARG A 101 -15.17 -15.16 -29.71
N VAL A 102 -14.19 -14.63 -30.42
CA VAL A 102 -14.34 -13.45 -31.26
C VAL A 102 -15.24 -13.81 -32.44
N ARG A 103 -16.35 -13.08 -32.60
CA ARG A 103 -17.19 -13.20 -33.81
C ARG A 103 -16.71 -12.21 -34.85
N CYS A 104 -16.38 -12.72 -36.03
CA CYS A 104 -15.99 -11.89 -37.16
C CYS A 104 -17.22 -11.38 -37.90
N PRO A 105 -17.18 -10.14 -38.42
CA PRO A 105 -18.23 -9.64 -39.30
C PRO A 105 -18.28 -10.46 -40.59
N SER A 106 -19.49 -10.64 -41.13
CA SER A 106 -19.66 -11.24 -42.45
C SER A 106 -19.07 -10.33 -43.51
N LEU A 107 -18.08 -10.82 -44.25
CA LEU A 107 -17.45 -10.09 -45.35
C LEU A 107 -18.11 -10.48 -46.67
N HIS A 108 -18.53 -9.49 -47.45
CA HIS A 108 -19.05 -9.68 -48.81
C HIS A 108 -17.92 -9.46 -49.83
N CYS A 109 -16.89 -10.30 -49.83
CA CYS A 109 -15.81 -10.22 -50.83
C CYS A 109 -15.54 -11.57 -51.50
N LEU A 110 -15.10 -11.49 -52.77
CA LEU A 110 -14.87 -12.64 -53.64
C LEU A 110 -13.81 -13.61 -53.12
N SER A 111 -12.83 -13.12 -52.36
CA SER A 111 -11.75 -13.94 -51.80
C SER A 111 -11.25 -13.37 -50.46
N PRO A 112 -11.84 -13.75 -49.32
CA PRO A 112 -11.32 -13.39 -48.00
C PRO A 112 -9.93 -14.02 -47.77
N VAL A 113 -8.98 -13.22 -47.31
CA VAL A 113 -7.60 -13.65 -47.02
C VAL A 113 -7.41 -13.75 -45.51
N HIS A 114 -6.94 -14.90 -45.03
CA HIS A 114 -6.59 -15.10 -43.63
C HIS A 114 -5.15 -14.64 -43.39
N ILE A 115 -4.99 -13.65 -42.51
CA ILE A 115 -3.67 -13.10 -42.18
C ILE A 115 -3.14 -13.82 -40.93
N PRO A 116 -1.88 -14.28 -40.92
CA PRO A 116 -1.26 -14.82 -39.72
C PRO A 116 -1.39 -13.84 -38.54
N HIS A 117 -1.64 -14.35 -37.34
CA HIS A 117 -1.81 -13.55 -36.12
C HIS A 117 -3.07 -12.68 -36.05
N LEU A 118 -4.00 -12.82 -37.00
CA LEU A 118 -5.30 -12.14 -36.98
C LEU A 118 -6.41 -13.19 -36.88
N CYS A 119 -7.43 -12.92 -36.06
CA CYS A 119 -8.60 -13.81 -35.99
C CYS A 119 -9.47 -13.71 -37.25
N CYS A 120 -9.78 -12.48 -37.68
CA CYS A 120 -10.76 -12.26 -38.73
C CYS A 120 -10.09 -12.15 -40.10
N PRO A 121 -10.66 -12.77 -41.14
CA PRO A 121 -10.16 -12.58 -42.50
C PRO A 121 -10.30 -11.12 -42.92
N ARG A 122 -9.51 -10.71 -43.90
CA ARG A 122 -9.60 -9.39 -44.54
C ARG A 122 -9.88 -9.55 -46.03
N CYS A 123 -10.55 -8.58 -46.61
CA CYS A 123 -10.72 -8.52 -48.04
C CYS A 123 -9.50 -7.86 -48.68
N PRO A 124 -8.82 -8.52 -49.63
CA PRO A 124 -7.76 -7.88 -50.41
C PRO A 124 -8.43 -6.83 -51.30
N GLY A 125 -8.31 -5.55 -50.95
CA GLY A 125 -8.86 -4.47 -51.77
C GLY A 125 -9.53 -3.29 -51.06
N HIS A 126 -9.62 -3.26 -49.72
CA HIS A 126 -10.02 -2.01 -49.03
C HIS A 126 -8.79 -1.12 -48.80
N PHE A 127 -8.17 -0.72 -49.90
CA PHE A 127 -7.20 0.37 -50.01
C PHE A 127 -7.85 1.41 -50.94
N LEU A 128 -9.00 1.94 -50.51
CA LEU A 128 -9.68 3.09 -51.10
C LEU A 128 -10.20 3.97 -49.97
#